data_AF-A0A2E9BBT2-F1
#
_entry.id   AF-A0A2E9BBT2-F1
#
_cell.length_a   1.000
_cell.length_b   1.000
_cell.length_c   1.000
_cell.angle_alpha   90.00
_cell.angle_beta   90.00
_cell.angle_gamma   90.00
#
_symmetry.space_group_name_H-M   'P 1'
#
loop_
_entity.id
_entity.type
_entity.pdbx_description
1 polymer ?
#
loop_
_entity_poly.entity_id
_entity_poly.type
_entity_poly.pdbx_seq_one_letter_code
_entity_poly.pdbx_strand_id
1 'polypeptide(L)'
;MIPGLEGVELLPEPEDPRMLSTIDPGATGYPAEAYGMDPEMDPQAWKGAEAINPVRLRNRLPWGGWILVCFIIVGIITYSSLVDYIEEFLPESEWAYEESGIRDLNEAGFSGKGVRVCIVDTGIDVTHPDLVNTNLVGFKDFVHDTQGNPHDNDVTKSHGTMMAGIIVANGSFIGAAPNIELIVAAALGSDGSSGSEVSVSEAIDWCWIEMGAEIISLSLGGKTDLVSTYGGSTESSVKDALDNGVFVVAAAGNHGGAGQDYPDVTIPANVDGVISVGAAHRNNTVWQLSSAGSPTNSSGGIREWPNQKPEVIAPGVGIYSTFVSERTGATWSISDGTSDATVYVTASLALILERYQGNPALMPTHQGDRSPINLVKSALAESCEPGTFQNQGEHHLRYGYGSLNAKDWSDAVGVRISNA
;
A
#
# COMPACT_ATOMS: atom_id res chain seq x y z
N MET A 1 57.49 -27.57 51.13
CA MET A 1 57.99 -26.88 52.33
C MET A 1 59.50 -26.83 52.21
N ILE A 2 60.07 -25.62 52.11
CA ILE A 2 61.53 -25.44 52.04
C ILE A 2 62.04 -25.38 53.49
N PRO A 3 62.97 -26.26 53.92
CA PRO A 3 63.50 -26.25 55.28
C PRO A 3 64.25 -24.93 55.54
N GLY A 4 63.95 -24.25 56.64
CA GLY A 4 64.61 -22.99 57.04
C GLY A 4 63.79 -21.69 56.90
N LEU A 5 62.54 -21.77 56.43
CA LEU A 5 61.59 -20.63 56.37
C LEU A 5 60.44 -20.77 57.38
N GLU A 6 60.63 -21.58 58.42
CA GLU A 6 59.65 -21.82 59.48
C GLU A 6 59.61 -20.59 60.41
N GLY A 7 58.76 -19.63 60.07
CA GLY A 7 58.59 -18.38 60.84
C GLY A 7 58.40 -17.12 60.00
N VAL A 8 58.49 -17.22 58.66
CA VAL A 8 58.39 -16.10 57.73
C VAL A 8 56.97 -16.01 57.14
N GLU A 9 56.37 -14.82 57.12
CA GLU A 9 55.09 -14.53 56.48
C GLU A 9 55.29 -13.93 55.07
N LEU A 10 54.24 -13.92 54.26
CA LEU A 10 54.28 -13.40 52.89
C LEU A 10 53.33 -12.20 52.78
N LEU A 11 53.88 -11.03 52.46
CA LEU A 11 53.12 -9.79 52.28
C LEU A 11 53.05 -9.45 50.77
N PRO A 12 51.86 -9.15 50.22
CA PRO A 12 51.75 -8.70 48.83
C PRO A 12 52.34 -7.29 48.64
N GLU A 13 53.04 -7.09 47.52
CA GLU A 13 53.58 -5.78 47.16
C GLU A 13 52.45 -4.78 46.82
N PRO A 14 52.54 -3.51 47.23
CA PRO A 14 51.48 -2.52 47.01
C PRO A 14 51.16 -2.27 45.53
N GLU A 15 52.18 -2.33 44.66
CA GLU A 15 52.04 -2.04 43.24
C GLU A 15 51.67 -3.26 42.39
N ASP A 16 51.99 -4.48 42.86
CA ASP A 16 51.55 -5.73 42.24
C ASP A 16 51.24 -6.81 43.30
N PRO A 17 49.96 -6.98 43.67
CA PRO A 17 49.55 -7.91 44.73
C PRO A 17 49.73 -9.40 44.37
N ARG A 18 50.25 -9.72 43.18
CA ARG A 18 50.60 -11.08 42.77
C ARG A 18 52.04 -11.45 43.14
N MET A 19 52.89 -10.47 43.44
CA MET A 19 54.23 -10.70 43.97
C MET A 19 54.19 -10.65 45.50
N LEU A 20 54.75 -11.68 46.13
CA LEU A 20 54.76 -11.82 47.58
C LEU A 20 56.20 -11.66 48.09
N SER A 21 56.39 -10.72 48.99
CA SER A 21 57.65 -10.51 49.68
C SER A 21 57.66 -11.24 51.02
N THR A 22 58.76 -11.95 51.27
CA THR A 22 58.99 -12.66 52.53
C THR A 22 59.32 -11.68 53.64
N ILE A 23 58.54 -11.70 54.71
CA ILE A 23 58.71 -10.87 55.90
C ILE A 23 58.92 -11.74 57.14
N ASP A 24 59.86 -11.35 58.00
CA ASP A 24 60.01 -11.98 59.32
C ASP A 24 59.25 -11.16 60.36
N PRO A 25 58.08 -11.62 60.85
CA PRO A 25 57.27 -10.91 61.84
C PRO A 25 57.96 -10.80 63.21
N GLY A 26 58.97 -11.64 63.48
CA GLY A 26 59.77 -11.65 64.71
C GLY A 26 60.93 -10.66 64.72
N ALA A 27 61.25 -10.02 63.59
CA ALA A 27 62.34 -9.06 63.52
C ALA A 27 62.05 -7.82 64.39
N THR A 28 63.02 -7.45 65.24
CA THR A 28 63.00 -6.18 65.98
C THR A 28 63.19 -5.04 64.98
N GLY A 29 62.11 -4.31 64.65
CA GLY A 29 62.16 -3.17 63.75
C GLY A 29 63.06 -2.04 64.28
N TYR A 30 63.42 -1.09 63.39
CA TYR A 30 64.16 0.11 63.77
C TYR A 30 63.22 1.23 64.26
N PRO A 31 63.72 2.27 64.96
CA PRO A 31 62.95 3.45 65.32
C PRO A 31 62.40 4.18 64.08
N ALA A 32 61.31 4.94 64.23
CA ALA A 32 60.62 5.62 63.12
C ALA A 32 61.56 6.53 62.30
N GLU A 33 62.55 7.16 62.95
CA GLU A 33 63.49 8.05 62.26
C GLU A 33 64.40 7.31 61.28
N ALA A 34 64.72 6.03 61.54
CA ALA A 34 65.56 5.23 60.65
C ALA A 34 64.89 4.93 59.31
N TYR A 35 63.56 5.00 59.27
CA TYR A 35 62.76 4.87 58.06
C TYR A 35 62.38 6.23 57.44
N GLY A 36 62.88 7.34 57.99
CA GLY A 36 62.51 8.69 57.56
C GLY A 36 61.08 9.09 57.91
N MET A 37 60.47 8.43 58.90
CA MET A 37 59.12 8.73 59.39
C MET A 37 59.16 9.66 60.61
N ASP A 38 58.01 10.26 60.95
CA ASP A 38 57.83 11.12 62.11
C ASP A 38 58.11 10.34 63.43
N PRO A 39 58.91 10.89 64.38
CA PRO A 39 59.24 10.24 65.66
C PRO A 39 58.04 9.80 66.51
N GLU A 40 56.88 10.44 66.37
CA GLU A 40 55.67 10.07 67.13
C GLU A 40 54.92 8.87 66.53
N MET A 41 55.29 8.42 65.31
CA MET A 41 54.60 7.35 64.61
C MET A 41 55.14 5.98 65.04
N ASP A 42 54.26 5.03 65.37
CA ASP A 42 54.67 3.67 65.75
C ASP A 42 55.22 2.90 64.53
N PRO A 43 56.52 2.60 64.47
CA PRO A 43 57.13 1.91 63.34
C PRO A 43 56.71 0.43 63.23
N GLN A 44 55.96 -0.11 64.20
CA GLN A 44 55.42 -1.47 64.17
C GLN A 44 53.93 -1.54 63.78
N ALA A 45 53.29 -0.41 63.46
CA ALA A 45 51.87 -0.36 63.11
C ALA A 45 51.47 -1.27 61.93
N TRP A 46 52.42 -1.59 61.04
CA TRP A 46 52.21 -2.51 59.92
C TRP A 46 51.83 -3.94 60.35
N LYS A 47 52.20 -4.38 61.56
CA LYS A 47 51.83 -5.71 62.09
C LYS A 47 50.32 -5.86 62.34
N GLY A 48 49.59 -4.75 62.43
CA GLY A 48 48.12 -4.73 62.59
C GLY A 48 47.36 -4.47 61.30
N ALA A 49 48.04 -4.31 60.15
CA ALA A 49 47.37 -4.02 58.89
C ALA A 49 46.71 -5.30 58.34
N GLU A 50 45.37 -5.33 58.26
CA GLU A 50 44.64 -6.43 57.62
C GLU A 50 45.00 -6.52 56.13
N ALA A 51 45.57 -7.64 55.71
CA ALA A 51 45.84 -7.92 54.31
C ALA A 51 44.53 -7.92 53.51
N ILE A 52 44.41 -7.03 52.53
CA ILE A 52 43.26 -6.98 51.63
C ILE A 52 43.25 -8.26 50.80
N ASN A 53 42.32 -9.17 51.08
CA ASN A 53 42.16 -10.38 50.27
C ASN A 53 41.75 -10.00 48.84
N PRO A 54 42.49 -10.39 47.79
CA PRO A 54 42.09 -10.09 46.42
C PRO A 54 40.76 -10.80 46.11
N VAL A 55 39.79 -10.02 45.63
CA VAL A 55 38.47 -10.53 45.23
C VAL A 55 38.68 -11.54 44.09
N ARG A 56 38.53 -12.83 44.38
CA ARG A 56 38.44 -13.85 43.34
C ARG A 56 37.17 -13.57 42.53
N LEU A 57 37.32 -12.98 41.34
CA LEU A 57 36.27 -12.97 40.32
C LEU A 57 36.01 -14.42 39.90
N ARG A 58 35.09 -15.07 40.63
CA ARG A 58 34.57 -16.38 40.30
C ARG A 58 33.91 -16.26 38.92
N ASN A 59 34.53 -16.85 37.90
CA ASN A 59 33.97 -17.01 36.56
C ASN A 59 32.64 -17.77 36.67
N ARG A 60 31.56 -17.03 36.94
CA ARG A 60 30.20 -17.47 36.68
C ARG A 60 29.96 -17.00 35.26
N LEU A 61 30.08 -17.88 34.26
CA LEU A 61 29.19 -17.70 33.11
C LEU A 61 27.79 -17.71 33.73
N PRO A 62 27.09 -16.57 33.76
CA PRO A 62 25.86 -16.49 34.51
C PRO A 62 24.90 -17.41 33.78
N TRP A 63 24.22 -18.26 34.52
CA TRP A 63 23.08 -19.02 34.00
C TRP A 63 22.15 -18.13 33.15
N GLY A 64 22.09 -16.83 33.45
CA GLY A 64 21.42 -15.80 32.63
C GLY A 64 21.82 -15.73 31.16
N GLY A 65 23.11 -15.93 30.81
CA GLY A 65 23.54 -15.95 29.40
C GLY A 65 23.00 -17.17 28.65
N TRP A 66 23.03 -18.34 29.29
CA TRP A 66 22.44 -19.57 28.74
C TRP A 66 20.92 -19.49 28.67
N ILE A 67 20.27 -18.88 29.67
CA ILE A 67 18.83 -18.63 29.67
C ILE A 67 18.45 -17.69 28.51
N LEU A 68 19.20 -16.60 28.29
CA LEU A 68 18.97 -15.68 27.16
C LEU A 68 19.09 -16.40 25.82
N VAL A 69 20.14 -17.20 25.62
CA VAL A 69 20.34 -18.00 24.40
C VAL A 69 19.19 -18.98 24.20
N CYS A 70 18.76 -19.67 25.26
CA CYS A 70 17.60 -20.55 25.18
C CYS A 70 16.31 -19.79 24.81
N PHE A 71 16.07 -18.61 25.37
CA PHE A 71 14.92 -17.78 24.99
C PHE A 71 14.97 -17.32 23.53
N ILE A 72 16.15 -16.95 23.02
CA ILE A 72 16.32 -16.57 21.61
C ILE A 72 16.05 -17.77 20.70
N ILE A 73 16.60 -18.95 21.02
CA ILE A 73 16.39 -20.18 20.23
C ILE A 73 14.92 -20.59 20.24
N VAL A 74 14.28 -20.59 21.43
CA VAL A 74 12.85 -20.86 21.55
C VAL A 74 12.06 -19.84 20.74
N GLY A 75 12.37 -18.55 20.87
CA GLY A 75 11.76 -17.48 20.10
C GLY A 75 11.84 -17.71 18.59
N ILE A 76 13.01 -18.10 18.06
CA ILE A 76 13.21 -18.40 16.63
C ILE A 76 12.41 -19.64 16.20
N ILE A 77 12.41 -20.71 17.00
CA ILE A 77 11.68 -21.95 16.69
C ILE A 77 10.17 -21.70 16.72
N THR A 78 9.70 -20.93 17.71
CA THR A 78 8.28 -20.58 17.83
C THR A 78 7.89 -19.45 16.90
N TYR A 79 8.83 -18.70 16.33
CA TYR A 79 8.55 -17.56 15.45
C TYR A 79 7.72 -17.98 14.26
N SER A 80 8.10 -19.03 13.53
CA SER A 80 7.31 -19.49 12.38
C SER A 80 5.90 -19.93 12.77
N SER A 81 5.74 -20.56 13.95
CA SER A 81 4.43 -20.94 14.45
C SER A 81 3.63 -19.81 15.10
N LEU A 82 4.26 -18.68 15.46
CA LEU A 82 3.59 -17.48 15.96
C LEU A 82 3.24 -16.51 14.84
N VAL A 83 4.06 -16.44 13.79
CA VAL A 83 3.81 -15.63 12.60
C VAL A 83 2.48 -16.02 11.97
N ASP A 84 2.20 -17.31 11.79
CA ASP A 84 0.90 -17.76 11.26
C ASP A 84 -0.32 -17.25 12.09
N TYR A 85 -0.17 -17.10 13.42
CA TYR A 85 -1.22 -16.54 14.30
C TYR A 85 -1.21 -15.01 14.38
N ILE A 86 -0.09 -14.36 14.08
CA ILE A 86 0.08 -12.89 14.07
C ILE A 86 -0.32 -12.31 12.70
N GLU A 87 -0.02 -13.00 11.60
CA GLU A 87 -0.48 -12.70 10.24
C GLU A 87 -2.01 -12.75 10.15
N GLU A 88 -2.65 -13.68 10.87
CA GLU A 88 -4.12 -13.70 11.02
C GLU A 88 -4.67 -12.40 11.69
N PHE A 89 -3.81 -11.60 12.32
CA PHE A 89 -4.15 -10.34 13.00
C PHE A 89 -3.70 -9.06 12.28
N LEU A 90 -2.88 -9.15 11.23
CA LEU A 90 -2.55 -7.99 10.41
C LEU A 90 -3.49 -7.98 9.20
N PRO A 91 -4.35 -6.95 9.04
CA PRO A 91 -5.18 -6.86 7.85
C PRO A 91 -4.28 -6.62 6.63
N GLU A 92 -4.08 -7.65 5.81
CA GLU A 92 -3.34 -7.55 4.56
C GLU A 92 -4.28 -7.65 3.36
N SER A 93 -4.17 -6.69 2.44
CA SER A 93 -4.86 -6.71 1.14
C SER A 93 -4.18 -7.63 0.12
N GLU A 94 -3.14 -8.37 0.49
CA GLU A 94 -2.33 -9.11 -0.48
C GLU A 94 -3.16 -10.12 -1.30
N TRP A 95 -4.14 -10.75 -0.64
CA TRP A 95 -5.12 -11.62 -1.30
C TRP A 95 -5.81 -10.95 -2.49
N ALA A 96 -6.08 -9.65 -2.43
CA ALA A 96 -6.77 -8.93 -3.48
C ALA A 96 -5.88 -8.76 -4.71
N TYR A 97 -4.57 -8.57 -4.52
CA TYR A 97 -3.59 -8.51 -5.62
C TYR A 97 -3.34 -9.90 -6.23
N GLU A 98 -3.31 -10.95 -5.40
CA GLU A 98 -3.15 -12.33 -5.83
C GLU A 98 -4.38 -12.84 -6.60
N GLU A 99 -5.57 -12.75 -6.03
CA GLU A 99 -6.81 -13.26 -6.63
C GLU A 99 -7.21 -12.48 -7.89
N SER A 100 -6.84 -11.20 -8.00
CA SER A 100 -7.03 -10.44 -9.23
C SER A 100 -5.98 -10.70 -10.31
N GLY A 101 -4.98 -11.55 -10.07
CA GLY A 101 -3.91 -11.86 -11.03
C GLY A 101 -2.92 -10.71 -11.26
N ILE A 102 -2.92 -9.68 -10.41
CA ILE A 102 -1.98 -8.55 -10.50
C ILE A 102 -0.57 -9.00 -10.13
N ARG A 103 -0.42 -9.82 -9.09
CA ARG A 103 0.89 -10.33 -8.68
C ARG A 103 1.55 -11.19 -9.75
N ASP A 104 0.79 -11.96 -10.52
CA ASP A 104 1.33 -12.68 -11.68
C ASP A 104 1.98 -11.74 -12.70
N LEU A 105 1.37 -10.58 -12.97
CA LEU A 105 1.94 -9.57 -13.85
C LEU A 105 3.16 -8.88 -13.22
N ASN A 106 3.14 -8.63 -11.91
CA ASN A 106 4.29 -8.09 -11.20
C ASN A 106 5.49 -9.04 -11.20
N GLU A 107 5.26 -10.34 -10.97
CA GLU A 107 6.28 -11.40 -11.04
C GLU A 107 6.85 -11.55 -12.46
N ALA A 108 6.03 -11.30 -13.49
CA ALA A 108 6.49 -11.22 -14.88
C ALA A 108 7.32 -9.95 -15.20
N GLY A 109 7.45 -9.04 -14.23
CA GLY A 109 8.30 -7.84 -14.32
C GLY A 109 7.58 -6.56 -14.70
N PHE A 110 6.24 -6.55 -14.75
CA PHE A 110 5.44 -5.36 -15.02
C PHE A 110 5.17 -4.58 -13.73
N SER A 111 5.34 -3.26 -13.78
CA SER A 111 5.21 -2.34 -12.63
C SER A 111 4.41 -1.07 -12.97
N GLY A 112 3.89 -0.98 -14.19
CA GLY A 112 3.20 0.17 -14.76
C GLY A 112 4.14 1.20 -15.39
N LYS A 113 5.42 0.84 -15.58
CA LYS A 113 6.44 1.80 -16.01
C LYS A 113 6.10 2.44 -17.36
N GLY A 114 6.17 3.77 -17.40
CA GLY A 114 5.95 4.55 -18.62
C GLY A 114 4.49 4.67 -19.04
N VAL A 115 3.55 4.31 -18.17
CA VAL A 115 2.12 4.54 -18.35
C VAL A 115 1.68 5.72 -17.49
N ARG A 116 0.93 6.66 -18.07
CA ARG A 116 0.38 7.82 -17.35
C ARG A 116 -1.02 7.54 -16.85
N VAL A 117 -1.22 7.64 -15.53
CA VAL A 117 -2.51 7.41 -14.89
C VAL A 117 -2.91 8.64 -14.09
N CYS A 118 -4.10 9.16 -14.39
CA CYS A 118 -4.71 10.24 -13.62
C CYS A 118 -5.75 9.70 -12.65
N ILE A 119 -5.62 10.05 -11.38
CA ILE A 119 -6.64 9.82 -10.35
C ILE A 119 -7.38 11.13 -10.14
N VAL A 120 -8.70 11.12 -10.35
CA VAL A 120 -9.58 12.25 -9.99
C VAL A 120 -10.30 11.90 -8.71
N ASP A 121 -9.87 12.48 -7.59
CA ASP A 121 -10.32 12.10 -6.24
C ASP A 121 -10.21 13.30 -5.27
N THR A 122 -10.10 13.07 -3.96
CA THR A 122 -9.94 14.11 -2.92
C THR A 122 -8.52 14.66 -2.85
N GLY A 123 -7.53 13.96 -3.43
CA GLY A 123 -6.13 14.38 -3.48
C GLY A 123 -5.17 13.27 -3.06
N ILE A 124 -3.97 13.63 -2.61
CA ILE A 124 -2.96 12.67 -2.16
C ILE A 124 -2.04 13.30 -1.11
N ASP A 125 -1.83 12.60 0.00
CA ASP A 125 -0.81 12.96 0.98
C ASP A 125 0.47 12.12 0.77
N VAL A 126 1.44 12.72 0.07
CA VAL A 126 2.76 12.10 -0.21
C VAL A 126 3.71 12.09 0.99
N THR A 127 3.29 12.58 2.15
CA THR A 127 4.09 12.47 3.39
C THR A 127 4.00 11.07 4.01
N HIS A 128 3.06 10.24 3.56
CA HIS A 128 2.96 8.85 3.97
C HIS A 128 4.24 8.05 3.57
N PRO A 129 4.86 7.26 4.47
CA PRO A 129 6.12 6.55 4.20
C PRO A 129 6.10 5.67 2.94
N ASP A 130 4.97 5.05 2.63
CA ASP A 130 4.83 4.21 1.42
C ASP A 130 4.57 5.00 0.14
N LEU A 131 4.28 6.31 0.22
CA LEU A 131 4.01 7.17 -0.94
C LEU A 131 5.17 8.13 -1.27
N VAL A 132 6.20 8.22 -0.41
CA VAL A 132 7.32 9.14 -0.60
C VAL A 132 8.13 8.88 -1.88
N ASN A 133 8.10 7.65 -2.38
CA ASN A 133 8.83 7.22 -3.57
C ASN A 133 7.95 7.19 -4.84
N THR A 134 6.69 7.60 -4.73
CA THR A 134 5.75 7.63 -5.86
C THR A 134 6.24 8.62 -6.92
N ASN A 135 6.15 8.21 -8.18
CA ASN A 135 6.46 9.05 -9.33
C ASN A 135 5.27 9.98 -9.67
N LEU A 136 5.02 10.97 -8.80
CA LEU A 136 3.98 11.97 -8.99
C LEU A 136 4.44 13.03 -9.99
N VAL A 137 3.92 12.97 -11.23
CA VAL A 137 4.30 13.87 -12.33
C VAL A 137 3.37 15.09 -12.46
N GLY A 138 2.22 15.08 -11.80
CA GLY A 138 1.31 16.23 -11.76
C GLY A 138 0.35 16.18 -10.59
N PHE A 139 0.09 17.35 -10.00
CA PHE A 139 -0.91 17.56 -8.97
C PHE A 139 -1.61 18.89 -9.19
N LYS A 140 -2.94 18.90 -9.12
CA LYS A 140 -3.74 20.14 -9.13
C LYS A 140 -4.99 19.96 -8.28
N ASP A 141 -5.27 20.96 -7.45
CA ASP A 141 -6.47 21.01 -6.62
C ASP A 141 -7.51 21.95 -7.25
N PHE A 142 -8.56 21.34 -7.77
CA PHE A 142 -9.70 21.99 -8.42
C PHE A 142 -10.78 22.42 -7.43
N VAL A 143 -10.71 21.97 -6.17
CA VAL A 143 -11.65 22.40 -5.12
C VAL A 143 -11.26 23.78 -4.61
N HIS A 144 -9.97 24.01 -4.36
CA HIS A 144 -9.48 25.31 -3.87
C HIS A 144 -8.74 26.15 -4.93
N ASP A 145 -8.69 25.68 -6.18
CA ASP A 145 -7.95 26.30 -7.29
C ASP A 145 -6.49 26.58 -6.92
N THR A 146 -5.82 25.56 -6.36
CA THR A 146 -4.41 25.66 -5.96
C THR A 146 -3.52 24.75 -6.80
N GLN A 147 -2.33 25.27 -7.10
CA GLN A 147 -1.22 24.52 -7.68
C GLN A 147 -0.08 24.57 -6.67
N GLY A 148 0.49 23.42 -6.30
CA GLY A 148 1.54 23.40 -5.28
C GLY A 148 1.71 22.03 -4.62
N ASN A 149 2.02 22.06 -3.32
CA ASN A 149 2.31 20.85 -2.55
C ASN A 149 1.11 19.89 -2.60
N PRO A 150 1.34 18.62 -2.98
CA PRO A 150 0.30 17.59 -2.96
C PRO A 150 -0.28 17.47 -1.55
N HIS A 151 -1.60 17.44 -1.49
CA HIS A 151 -2.36 17.24 -0.26
C HIS A 151 -3.66 16.51 -0.58
N ASP A 152 -4.30 15.99 0.45
CA ASP A 152 -5.62 15.37 0.38
C ASP A 152 -6.65 16.31 1.03
N ASN A 153 -7.69 16.68 0.27
CA ASN A 153 -8.77 17.53 0.74
C ASN A 153 -9.68 16.80 1.75
N ASP A 154 -9.62 15.47 1.82
CA ASP A 154 -10.32 14.68 2.85
C ASP A 154 -9.38 14.31 3.99
N VAL A 155 -9.25 15.22 4.94
CA VAL A 155 -8.45 15.01 6.17
C VAL A 155 -9.05 13.97 7.14
N THR A 156 -10.26 13.46 6.86
CA THR A 156 -10.98 12.54 7.75
C THR A 156 -10.91 11.09 7.29
N LYS A 157 -11.02 10.84 5.98
CA LYS A 157 -10.95 9.50 5.39
C LYS A 157 -9.73 9.32 4.47
N SER A 158 -9.07 10.40 4.04
CA SER A 158 -7.94 10.37 3.11
C SER A 158 -8.22 9.50 1.88
N HIS A 159 -9.42 9.64 1.31
CA HIS A 159 -9.93 8.72 0.32
C HIS A 159 -8.99 8.62 -0.91
N GLY A 160 -8.59 9.76 -1.47
CA GLY A 160 -7.64 9.81 -2.58
C GLY A 160 -6.26 9.25 -2.21
N THR A 161 -5.79 9.48 -0.98
CA THR A 161 -4.55 8.87 -0.47
C THR A 161 -4.66 7.34 -0.39
N MET A 162 -5.79 6.78 0.07
CA MET A 162 -6.02 5.33 0.06
C MET A 162 -6.04 4.78 -1.36
N MET A 163 -6.71 5.47 -2.29
CA MET A 163 -6.80 5.05 -3.69
C MET A 163 -5.43 5.05 -4.35
N ALA A 164 -4.62 6.09 -4.12
CA ALA A 164 -3.23 6.14 -4.56
C ALA A 164 -2.41 5.00 -3.93
N GLY A 165 -2.57 4.73 -2.63
CA GLY A 165 -1.89 3.63 -1.93
C GLY A 165 -2.07 2.28 -2.62
N ILE A 166 -3.30 1.92 -2.99
CA ILE A 166 -3.59 0.63 -3.65
C ILE A 166 -2.82 0.47 -4.96
N ILE A 167 -2.62 1.57 -5.69
CA ILE A 167 -1.95 1.56 -6.99
C ILE A 167 -0.43 1.68 -6.83
N VAL A 168 0.06 2.72 -6.15
CA VAL A 168 1.45 3.20 -6.27
C VAL A 168 2.31 3.03 -5.03
N ALA A 169 1.75 2.54 -3.91
CA ALA A 169 2.54 2.38 -2.69
C ALA A 169 3.82 1.58 -2.95
N ASN A 170 4.94 2.08 -2.44
CA ASN A 170 6.26 1.52 -2.65
C ASN A 170 7.13 1.70 -1.39
N GLY A 171 6.75 0.95 -0.35
CA GLY A 171 7.46 0.91 0.92
C GLY A 171 7.21 -0.41 1.64
N SER A 172 6.64 -0.32 2.84
CA SER A 172 6.19 -1.49 3.59
C SER A 172 4.94 -2.14 3.00
N PHE A 173 4.05 -1.34 2.42
CA PHE A 173 2.98 -1.77 1.54
C PHE A 173 3.38 -1.54 0.08
N ILE A 174 3.16 -2.53 -0.78
CA ILE A 174 3.46 -2.46 -2.22
C ILE A 174 2.16 -2.51 -3.01
N GLY A 175 1.87 -1.42 -3.74
CA GLY A 175 0.72 -1.30 -4.62
C GLY A 175 0.84 -2.18 -5.87
N ALA A 176 -0.18 -2.10 -6.72
CA ALA A 176 -0.28 -2.91 -7.94
C ALA A 176 0.67 -2.46 -9.07
N ALA A 177 0.86 -1.14 -9.22
CA ALA A 177 1.62 -0.53 -10.30
C ALA A 177 2.50 0.63 -9.79
N PRO A 178 3.54 0.34 -8.97
CA PRO A 178 4.34 1.34 -8.26
C PRO A 178 5.16 2.29 -9.17
N ASN A 179 5.30 1.99 -10.46
CA ASN A 179 6.19 2.72 -11.38
C ASN A 179 5.44 3.51 -12.47
N ILE A 180 4.11 3.63 -12.38
CA ILE A 180 3.35 4.53 -13.26
C ILE A 180 3.80 5.98 -13.10
N GLU A 181 3.56 6.79 -14.11
CA GLU A 181 3.58 8.25 -14.00
C GLU A 181 2.23 8.70 -13.41
N LEU A 182 2.20 8.92 -12.09
CA LEU A 182 0.97 9.27 -11.37
C LEU A 182 0.64 10.75 -11.55
N ILE A 183 -0.61 11.02 -11.91
CA ILE A 183 -1.21 12.35 -11.93
C ILE A 183 -2.37 12.34 -10.94
N VAL A 184 -2.49 13.37 -10.11
CA VAL A 184 -3.61 13.50 -9.15
C VAL A 184 -4.32 14.83 -9.37
N ALA A 185 -5.61 14.74 -9.71
CA ALA A 185 -6.51 15.88 -9.78
C ALA A 185 -7.45 15.83 -8.56
N ALA A 186 -7.20 16.69 -7.57
CA ALA A 186 -8.07 16.80 -6.40
C ALA A 186 -9.32 17.60 -6.77
N ALA A 187 -10.42 16.91 -7.08
CA ALA A 187 -11.68 17.50 -7.52
C ALA A 187 -12.86 17.21 -6.58
N LEU A 188 -12.63 16.43 -5.53
CA LEU A 188 -13.61 16.06 -4.52
C LEU A 188 -13.28 16.70 -3.16
N GLY A 189 -14.32 17.09 -2.42
CA GLY A 189 -14.18 17.67 -1.07
C GLY A 189 -14.11 16.61 0.03
N SER A 190 -14.00 17.07 1.27
CA SER A 190 -13.85 16.23 2.48
C SER A 190 -15.06 15.35 2.82
N ASP A 191 -16.22 15.58 2.21
CA ASP A 191 -17.39 14.70 2.33
C ASP A 191 -17.40 13.59 1.27
N GLY A 192 -16.39 13.53 0.39
CA GLY A 192 -16.31 12.62 -0.74
C GLY A 192 -17.27 12.98 -1.88
N SER A 193 -17.92 14.15 -1.81
CA SER A 193 -18.80 14.64 -2.86
C SER A 193 -18.09 15.64 -3.76
N SER A 194 -18.47 15.65 -5.03
CA SER A 194 -18.17 16.78 -5.91
C SER A 194 -19.15 17.90 -5.56
N GLY A 195 -18.72 18.89 -4.79
CA GLY A 195 -19.49 20.12 -4.60
C GLY A 195 -19.75 20.89 -5.91
N SER A 196 -19.14 20.47 -7.02
CA SER A 196 -19.18 21.08 -8.35
C SER A 196 -18.92 20.04 -9.46
N GLU A 197 -19.92 19.76 -10.31
CA GLU A 197 -19.74 18.94 -11.53
C GLU A 197 -18.73 19.57 -12.51
N VAL A 198 -18.63 20.92 -12.48
CA VAL A 198 -17.70 21.68 -13.33
C VAL A 198 -16.24 21.40 -12.94
N SER A 199 -15.94 21.35 -11.64
CA SER A 199 -14.60 21.06 -11.15
C SER A 199 -14.16 19.64 -11.54
N VAL A 200 -15.09 18.68 -11.51
CA VAL A 200 -14.81 17.30 -11.95
C VAL A 200 -14.58 17.24 -13.46
N SER A 201 -15.38 17.94 -14.27
CA SER A 201 -15.16 17.97 -15.73
C SER A 201 -13.84 18.63 -16.11
N GLU A 202 -13.50 19.76 -15.48
CA GLU A 202 -12.22 20.43 -15.71
C GLU A 202 -11.02 19.59 -15.27
N ALA A 203 -11.16 18.82 -14.19
CA ALA A 203 -10.16 17.87 -13.74
C ALA A 203 -9.94 16.73 -14.74
N ILE A 204 -11.02 16.15 -15.27
CA ILE A 204 -10.96 15.12 -16.33
C ILE A 204 -10.25 15.68 -17.55
N ASP A 205 -10.65 16.87 -18.01
CA ASP A 205 -10.06 17.50 -19.20
C ASP A 205 -8.57 17.80 -19.00
N TRP A 206 -8.20 18.31 -17.83
CA TRP A 206 -6.79 18.55 -17.48
C TRP A 206 -5.94 17.27 -17.51
N CYS A 207 -6.48 16.14 -17.02
CA CYS A 207 -5.76 14.86 -17.01
C CYS A 207 -5.27 14.46 -18.41
N TRP A 208 -6.11 14.57 -19.45
CA TRP A 208 -5.75 14.10 -20.78
C TRP A 208 -5.21 15.20 -21.70
N ILE A 209 -5.72 16.44 -21.60
CA ILE A 209 -5.29 17.55 -22.47
C ILE A 209 -3.91 18.06 -22.07
N GLU A 210 -3.70 18.35 -20.79
CA GLU A 210 -2.47 18.98 -20.32
C GLU A 210 -1.46 17.94 -19.83
N MET A 211 -1.93 16.92 -19.11
CA MET A 211 -1.05 15.92 -18.50
C MET A 211 -0.82 14.68 -19.38
N GLY A 212 -1.63 14.48 -20.43
CA GLY A 212 -1.47 13.36 -21.37
C GLY A 212 -1.68 12.00 -20.72
N ALA A 213 -2.64 11.89 -19.78
CA ALA A 213 -3.00 10.62 -19.16
C ALA A 213 -3.55 9.62 -20.19
N GLU A 214 -3.10 8.37 -20.09
CA GLU A 214 -3.61 7.24 -20.88
C GLU A 214 -4.80 6.57 -20.19
N ILE A 215 -4.81 6.60 -18.85
CA ILE A 215 -5.90 6.07 -18.02
C ILE A 215 -6.36 7.17 -17.06
N ILE A 216 -7.68 7.36 -16.96
CA ILE A 216 -8.31 8.19 -15.93
C ILE A 216 -9.14 7.28 -15.01
N SER A 217 -8.80 7.29 -13.72
CA SER A 217 -9.50 6.57 -12.66
C SER A 217 -10.44 7.52 -11.93
N LEU A 218 -11.73 7.19 -11.94
CA LEU A 218 -12.81 8.00 -11.37
C LEU A 218 -13.49 7.23 -10.23
N SER A 219 -13.03 7.47 -9.00
CA SER A 219 -13.62 6.89 -7.78
C SER A 219 -14.76 7.77 -7.24
N LEU A 220 -15.65 8.20 -8.13
CA LEU A 220 -16.77 9.10 -7.86
C LEU A 220 -18.05 8.63 -8.55
N GLY A 221 -19.21 9.09 -8.06
CA GLY A 221 -20.48 8.74 -8.67
C GLY A 221 -21.64 9.66 -8.27
N GLY A 222 -22.25 10.31 -9.26
CA GLY A 222 -23.49 11.08 -9.11
C GLY A 222 -24.75 10.22 -9.32
N LYS A 223 -25.91 10.74 -8.87
CA LYS A 223 -27.21 10.07 -9.04
C LYS A 223 -27.67 10.05 -10.49
N THR A 224 -28.05 8.88 -10.97
CA THR A 224 -28.72 8.67 -12.26
C THR A 224 -30.20 9.06 -12.15
N ASP A 225 -30.52 10.36 -12.23
CA ASP A 225 -31.93 10.78 -12.32
C ASP A 225 -32.41 10.62 -13.77
N LEU A 226 -33.51 9.89 -13.97
CA LEU A 226 -34.20 9.79 -15.28
C LEU A 226 -34.70 11.15 -15.80
N VAL A 227 -34.61 12.20 -14.97
CA VAL A 227 -35.06 13.59 -15.23
C VAL A 227 -33.88 14.58 -15.21
N SER A 228 -32.66 14.17 -14.86
CA SER A 228 -31.46 14.97 -15.13
C SER A 228 -31.11 14.84 -16.62
N THR A 229 -31.87 15.61 -17.40
CA THR A 229 -31.63 16.05 -18.77
C THR A 229 -30.18 15.82 -19.21
N TYR A 230 -29.97 14.86 -20.13
CA TYR A 230 -28.85 14.78 -21.07
C TYR A 230 -27.50 15.41 -20.63
N GLY A 231 -26.53 14.58 -20.21
CA GLY A 231 -25.11 14.91 -20.34
C GLY A 231 -24.63 16.09 -19.52
N GLY A 232 -24.47 15.90 -18.21
CA GLY A 232 -23.71 16.83 -17.36
C GLY A 232 -22.28 17.01 -17.88
N SER A 233 -21.62 18.09 -17.46
CA SER A 233 -20.26 18.44 -17.94
C SER A 233 -19.29 17.27 -17.75
N THR A 234 -19.41 16.53 -16.64
CA THR A 234 -18.62 15.33 -16.36
C THR A 234 -18.80 14.23 -17.44
N GLU A 235 -20.04 13.95 -17.85
CA GLU A 235 -20.31 12.97 -18.91
C GLU A 235 -19.74 13.43 -20.26
N SER A 236 -19.78 14.73 -20.56
CA SER A 236 -19.17 15.29 -21.77
C SER A 236 -17.65 15.11 -21.77
N SER A 237 -16.97 15.56 -20.71
CA SER A 237 -15.50 15.43 -20.60
C SER A 237 -15.04 13.97 -20.64
N VAL A 238 -15.80 13.04 -20.05
CA VAL A 238 -15.52 11.60 -20.18
C VAL A 238 -15.64 11.13 -21.63
N LYS A 239 -16.68 11.53 -22.36
CA LYS A 239 -16.83 11.17 -23.78
C LYS A 239 -15.70 11.75 -24.62
N ASP A 240 -15.31 13.00 -24.36
CA ASP A 240 -14.20 13.66 -25.04
C ASP A 240 -12.87 12.94 -24.77
N ALA A 241 -12.61 12.51 -23.53
CA ALA A 241 -11.44 11.69 -23.19
C ALA A 241 -11.44 10.35 -23.95
N LEU A 242 -12.57 9.62 -23.94
CA LEU A 242 -12.73 8.36 -24.67
C LEU A 242 -12.54 8.53 -26.19
N ASP A 243 -13.07 9.62 -26.76
CA ASP A 243 -12.91 9.95 -28.17
C ASP A 243 -11.47 10.33 -28.54
N ASN A 244 -10.63 10.67 -27.56
CA ASN A 244 -9.20 10.88 -27.75
C ASN A 244 -8.34 9.67 -27.34
N GLY A 245 -8.96 8.50 -27.16
CA GLY A 245 -8.28 7.23 -26.90
C GLY A 245 -7.81 7.03 -25.46
N VAL A 246 -8.31 7.85 -24.53
CA VAL A 246 -8.04 7.69 -23.11
C VAL A 246 -8.95 6.63 -22.53
N PHE A 247 -8.40 5.68 -21.78
CA PHE A 247 -9.19 4.71 -21.04
C PHE A 247 -9.77 5.36 -19.79
N VAL A 248 -11.06 5.20 -19.56
CA VAL A 248 -11.73 5.70 -18.35
C VAL A 248 -12.24 4.52 -17.54
N VAL A 249 -11.84 4.43 -16.28
CA VAL A 249 -12.28 3.41 -15.32
C VAL A 249 -13.03 4.13 -14.21
N ALA A 250 -14.26 3.70 -13.93
CA ALA A 250 -15.13 4.40 -12.99
C ALA A 250 -15.88 3.46 -12.05
N ALA A 251 -16.03 3.89 -10.80
CA ALA A 251 -16.78 3.18 -9.78
C ALA A 251 -18.26 3.05 -10.16
N ALA A 252 -18.84 1.85 -10.01
CA ALA A 252 -20.28 1.64 -10.25
C ALA A 252 -21.16 2.41 -9.26
N GLY A 253 -20.63 2.74 -8.08
CA GLY A 253 -21.30 3.43 -6.99
C GLY A 253 -21.71 2.50 -5.85
N ASN A 254 -22.06 3.10 -4.70
CA ASN A 254 -22.27 2.40 -3.44
C ASN A 254 -23.77 2.42 -3.00
N HIS A 255 -24.69 2.32 -3.96
CA HIS A 255 -26.14 2.46 -3.73
C HIS A 255 -26.92 1.13 -3.73
N GLY A 256 -26.24 0.00 -3.93
CA GLY A 256 -26.79 -1.34 -3.85
C GLY A 256 -27.52 -1.82 -5.11
N GLY A 257 -28.33 -2.88 -4.97
CA GLY A 257 -29.07 -3.45 -6.10
C GLY A 257 -30.07 -2.48 -6.72
N ALA A 258 -30.43 -2.70 -8.00
CA ALA A 258 -31.39 -1.85 -8.73
C ALA A 258 -32.68 -1.67 -7.92
N GLY A 259 -32.94 -0.43 -7.51
CA GLY A 259 -34.10 0.01 -6.74
C GLY A 259 -34.59 1.37 -7.27
N GLN A 260 -35.70 1.90 -6.73
CA GLN A 260 -36.30 3.12 -7.30
C GLN A 260 -35.41 4.37 -7.17
N ASP A 261 -34.44 4.38 -6.25
CA ASP A 261 -33.59 5.54 -6.01
C ASP A 261 -32.37 5.62 -6.96
N TYR A 262 -31.88 4.49 -7.48
CA TYR A 262 -30.76 4.39 -8.43
C TYR A 262 -31.04 3.27 -9.46
N PRO A 263 -31.50 3.61 -10.68
CA PRO A 263 -31.93 2.62 -11.66
C PRO A 263 -30.77 1.99 -12.47
N ASP A 264 -29.55 2.51 -12.36
CA ASP A 264 -28.36 2.09 -13.10
C ASP A 264 -27.11 2.41 -12.25
N VAL A 265 -25.93 2.02 -12.73
CA VAL A 265 -24.65 2.48 -12.16
C VAL A 265 -24.55 4.01 -12.21
N THR A 266 -23.71 4.59 -11.35
CA THR A 266 -23.58 6.06 -11.24
C THR A 266 -22.99 6.70 -12.49
N ILE A 267 -23.22 7.99 -12.66
CA ILE A 267 -22.55 8.80 -13.70
C ILE A 267 -21.15 9.17 -13.18
N PRO A 268 -20.07 8.99 -13.97
CA PRO A 268 -20.03 8.65 -15.40
C PRO A 268 -19.81 7.16 -15.73
N ALA A 269 -19.87 6.24 -14.77
CA ALA A 269 -19.67 4.81 -15.00
C ALA A 269 -20.69 4.20 -15.98
N ASN A 270 -21.87 4.80 -16.10
CA ASN A 270 -22.93 4.40 -17.03
C ASN A 270 -22.62 4.71 -18.51
N VAL A 271 -21.58 5.50 -18.81
CA VAL A 271 -21.23 5.91 -20.18
C VAL A 271 -20.64 4.74 -20.98
N ASP A 272 -21.07 4.60 -22.24
CA ASP A 272 -20.52 3.61 -23.16
C ASP A 272 -19.05 3.93 -23.46
N GLY A 273 -18.20 2.90 -23.40
CA GLY A 273 -16.73 3.04 -23.47
C GLY A 273 -16.02 3.14 -22.11
N VAL A 274 -16.69 3.60 -21.04
CA VAL A 274 -16.13 3.55 -19.67
C VAL A 274 -16.08 2.09 -19.19
N ILE A 275 -15.06 1.72 -18.43
CA ILE A 275 -14.99 0.46 -17.68
C ILE A 275 -15.62 0.71 -16.30
N SER A 276 -16.86 0.26 -16.09
CA SER A 276 -17.56 0.37 -14.82
C SER A 276 -17.22 -0.80 -13.91
N VAL A 277 -16.83 -0.49 -12.68
CA VAL A 277 -16.30 -1.48 -11.74
C VAL A 277 -17.19 -1.60 -10.50
N GLY A 278 -17.69 -2.80 -10.25
CA GLY A 278 -18.37 -3.18 -9.02
C GLY A 278 -17.40 -3.74 -7.97
N ALA A 279 -17.82 -3.75 -6.71
CA ALA A 279 -17.01 -4.26 -5.60
C ALA A 279 -17.42 -5.67 -5.20
N ALA A 280 -16.42 -6.50 -4.89
CA ALA A 280 -16.60 -7.85 -4.40
C ALA A 280 -15.85 -8.08 -3.09
N HIS A 281 -16.37 -9.03 -2.31
CA HIS A 281 -15.66 -9.65 -1.20
C HIS A 281 -14.61 -10.64 -1.72
N ARG A 282 -13.67 -11.04 -0.85
CA ARG A 282 -12.67 -12.09 -1.12
C ARG A 282 -13.22 -13.42 -1.65
N ASN A 283 -14.46 -13.78 -1.32
CA ASN A 283 -15.08 -14.99 -1.84
C ASN A 283 -15.76 -14.79 -3.21
N ASN A 284 -15.40 -13.74 -3.96
CA ASN A 284 -15.98 -13.35 -5.24
C ASN A 284 -17.51 -13.09 -5.21
N THR A 285 -18.08 -12.83 -4.03
CA THR A 285 -19.47 -12.39 -3.93
C THR A 285 -19.56 -10.87 -4.01
N VAL A 286 -20.53 -10.37 -4.80
CA VAL A 286 -20.72 -8.93 -4.98
C VAL A 286 -21.14 -8.28 -3.67
N TRP A 287 -20.46 -7.19 -3.31
CA TRP A 287 -20.77 -6.39 -2.15
C TRP A 287 -22.21 -5.88 -2.20
N GLN A 288 -22.93 -5.93 -1.08
CA GLN A 288 -24.36 -5.58 -1.06
C GLN A 288 -24.61 -4.14 -1.53
N LEU A 289 -23.70 -3.22 -1.24
CA LEU A 289 -23.80 -1.81 -1.64
C LEU A 289 -23.26 -1.53 -3.05
N SER A 290 -22.62 -2.49 -3.73
CA SER A 290 -22.23 -2.28 -5.13
C SER A 290 -23.47 -2.07 -6.00
N SER A 291 -23.52 -0.91 -6.67
CA SER A 291 -24.58 -0.54 -7.60
C SER A 291 -24.78 -1.58 -8.69
N ALA A 292 -26.03 -1.82 -9.06
CA ALA A 292 -26.37 -2.63 -10.23
C ALA A 292 -26.50 -1.75 -11.48
N GLY A 293 -26.16 -2.29 -12.66
CA GLY A 293 -26.45 -1.62 -13.92
C GLY A 293 -27.87 -1.89 -14.44
N SER A 294 -28.19 -1.24 -15.56
CA SER A 294 -29.44 -1.37 -16.29
C SER A 294 -29.24 -2.08 -17.65
N PRO A 295 -30.22 -2.85 -18.13
CA PRO A 295 -30.24 -3.37 -19.50
C PRO A 295 -30.22 -2.28 -20.58
N THR A 296 -30.64 -1.05 -20.24
CA THR A 296 -30.68 0.09 -21.15
C THR A 296 -29.69 1.18 -20.75
N ASN A 297 -29.18 1.90 -21.74
CA ASN A 297 -28.38 3.10 -21.52
C ASN A 297 -29.27 4.31 -21.16
N SER A 298 -28.64 5.45 -20.87
CA SER A 298 -29.32 6.70 -20.51
C SER A 298 -30.28 7.23 -21.58
N SER A 299 -30.11 6.82 -22.84
CA SER A 299 -30.99 7.19 -23.97
C SER A 299 -32.15 6.20 -24.18
N GLY A 300 -32.25 5.14 -23.35
CA GLY A 300 -33.26 4.09 -23.48
C GLY A 300 -32.94 3.01 -24.52
N GLY A 301 -31.76 3.04 -25.14
CA GLY A 301 -31.29 1.98 -26.03
C GLY A 301 -30.79 0.76 -25.25
N ILE A 302 -30.90 -0.43 -25.81
CA ILE A 302 -30.36 -1.65 -25.21
C ILE A 302 -28.82 -1.57 -25.21
N ARG A 303 -28.19 -1.89 -24.08
CA ARG A 303 -26.72 -1.98 -24.01
C ARG A 303 -26.27 -3.26 -24.72
N GLU A 304 -25.38 -3.09 -25.68
CA GLU A 304 -24.78 -4.18 -26.44
C GLU A 304 -23.40 -4.54 -25.87
N TRP A 305 -22.97 -5.77 -26.10
CA TRP A 305 -21.63 -6.23 -25.72
C TRP A 305 -20.53 -5.40 -26.41
N PRO A 306 -19.43 -5.03 -25.73
CA PRO A 306 -19.09 -5.29 -24.32
C PRO A 306 -19.48 -4.14 -23.35
N ASN A 307 -20.50 -3.31 -23.63
CA ASN A 307 -20.85 -2.10 -22.87
C ASN A 307 -21.99 -2.26 -21.84
N GLN A 308 -22.39 -3.50 -21.53
CA GLN A 308 -23.32 -3.76 -20.42
C GLN A 308 -22.65 -3.44 -19.05
N LYS A 309 -23.45 -2.99 -18.06
CA LYS A 309 -22.95 -2.38 -16.81
C LYS A 309 -23.33 -3.16 -15.54
N PRO A 310 -22.46 -3.18 -14.49
CA PRO A 310 -21.05 -2.84 -14.56
C PRO A 310 -20.32 -3.81 -15.51
N GLU A 311 -19.12 -3.49 -16.00
CA GLU A 311 -18.39 -4.41 -16.87
C GLU A 311 -17.69 -5.51 -16.07
N VAL A 312 -17.17 -5.21 -14.89
CA VAL A 312 -16.37 -6.15 -14.09
C VAL A 312 -16.60 -5.91 -12.60
N ILE A 313 -16.36 -6.92 -11.78
CA ILE A 313 -16.20 -6.75 -10.34
C ILE A 313 -14.76 -7.02 -9.92
N ALA A 314 -14.28 -6.28 -8.93
CA ALA A 314 -12.93 -6.45 -8.40
C ALA A 314 -12.96 -6.39 -6.86
N PRO A 315 -11.88 -6.83 -6.19
CA PRO A 315 -11.75 -6.72 -4.73
C PRO A 315 -12.04 -5.30 -4.25
N GLY A 316 -13.00 -5.15 -3.33
CA GLY A 316 -13.40 -3.83 -2.84
C GLY A 316 -14.00 -3.83 -1.44
N VAL A 317 -13.81 -4.91 -0.67
CA VAL A 317 -14.27 -5.01 0.71
C VAL A 317 -13.16 -5.58 1.58
N GLY A 318 -12.88 -4.93 2.70
CA GLY A 318 -11.81 -5.29 3.61
C GLY A 318 -10.43 -4.93 3.04
N ILE A 319 -10.34 -3.84 2.26
CA ILE A 319 -9.09 -3.44 1.60
C ILE A 319 -8.31 -2.50 2.53
N TYR A 320 -7.15 -2.98 2.98
CA TYR A 320 -6.12 -2.20 3.66
C TYR A 320 -5.35 -1.31 2.67
N SER A 321 -5.20 -0.02 3.01
CA SER A 321 -4.41 0.95 2.25
C SER A 321 -3.89 2.11 3.12
N THR A 322 -3.06 2.96 2.53
CA THR A 322 -2.43 4.14 3.15
C THR A 322 -3.47 5.18 3.58
N PHE A 323 -3.29 5.77 4.77
CA PHE A 323 -4.21 6.71 5.39
C PHE A 323 -3.44 7.80 6.14
N VAL A 324 -3.88 9.05 6.06
CA VAL A 324 -3.22 10.15 6.77
C VAL A 324 -4.26 11.06 7.42
N SER A 325 -4.27 11.11 8.75
CA SER A 325 -5.15 12.02 9.48
C SER A 325 -4.36 12.93 10.41
N GLU A 326 -4.91 14.11 10.71
CA GLU A 326 -4.33 15.02 11.71
C GLU A 326 -4.20 14.37 13.09
N ARG A 327 -5.05 13.39 13.41
CA ARG A 327 -5.09 12.74 14.73
C ARG A 327 -4.01 11.68 14.89
N THR A 328 -3.80 10.86 13.86
CA THR A 328 -2.94 9.67 13.92
C THR A 328 -1.63 9.84 13.17
N GLY A 329 -1.51 10.88 12.32
CA GLY A 329 -0.46 10.97 11.32
C GLY A 329 -0.65 9.92 10.23
N ALA A 330 0.44 9.65 9.50
CA ALA A 330 0.51 8.62 8.48
C ALA A 330 0.45 7.20 9.09
N THR A 331 -0.51 6.41 8.62
CA THR A 331 -0.78 5.02 9.02
C THR A 331 -1.52 4.33 7.88
N TRP A 332 -2.06 3.15 8.12
CA TRP A 332 -2.95 2.46 7.20
C TRP A 332 -4.32 2.24 7.82
N SER A 333 -5.32 2.05 6.98
CA SER A 333 -6.71 1.79 7.37
C SER A 333 -7.37 0.84 6.38
N ILE A 334 -8.49 0.24 6.79
CA ILE A 334 -9.32 -0.61 5.95
C ILE A 334 -10.48 0.21 5.38
N SER A 335 -10.80 0.00 4.10
CA SER A 335 -11.93 0.58 3.37
C SER A 335 -12.75 -0.48 2.63
N ASP A 336 -14.02 -0.13 2.42
CA ASP A 336 -14.98 -0.87 1.61
C ASP A 336 -15.59 0.10 0.58
N GLY A 337 -15.56 -0.26 -0.70
CA GLY A 337 -16.01 0.62 -1.75
C GLY A 337 -15.85 0.08 -3.16
N THR A 338 -16.70 0.57 -4.06
CA THR A 338 -16.45 0.46 -5.51
C THR A 338 -15.26 1.30 -5.96
N SER A 339 -14.85 2.30 -5.17
CA SER A 339 -13.61 3.07 -5.34
C SER A 339 -12.38 2.16 -5.28
N ASP A 340 -12.28 1.33 -4.24
CA ASP A 340 -11.19 0.36 -4.04
C ASP A 340 -11.10 -0.62 -5.22
N ALA A 341 -12.24 -1.16 -5.64
CA ALA A 341 -12.32 -2.05 -6.79
C ALA A 341 -11.87 -1.37 -8.09
N THR A 342 -12.24 -0.09 -8.28
CA THR A 342 -11.88 0.70 -9.46
C THR A 342 -10.37 0.81 -9.62
N VAL A 343 -9.66 1.08 -8.54
CA VAL A 343 -8.19 1.26 -8.60
C VAL A 343 -7.43 -0.04 -8.87
N TYR A 344 -7.95 -1.22 -8.47
CA TYR A 344 -7.40 -2.50 -8.90
C TYR A 344 -7.52 -2.72 -10.42
N VAL A 345 -8.66 -2.37 -11.02
CA VAL A 345 -8.86 -2.45 -12.48
C VAL A 345 -7.99 -1.43 -13.21
N THR A 346 -7.90 -0.20 -12.69
CA THR A 346 -7.00 0.85 -13.21
C THR A 346 -5.55 0.38 -13.23
N ALA A 347 -5.05 -0.17 -12.11
CA ALA A 347 -3.68 -0.64 -12.03
C ALA A 347 -3.43 -1.84 -12.95
N SER A 348 -4.36 -2.79 -13.01
CA SER A 348 -4.29 -3.93 -13.95
C SER A 348 -4.17 -3.46 -15.39
N LEU A 349 -4.97 -2.46 -15.79
CA LEU A 349 -4.90 -1.87 -17.12
C LEU A 349 -3.55 -1.19 -17.36
N ALA A 350 -2.98 -0.50 -16.38
CA ALA A 350 -1.65 0.10 -16.50
C ALA A 350 -0.55 -0.95 -16.74
N LEU A 351 -0.59 -2.09 -16.05
CA LEU A 351 0.33 -3.20 -16.30
C LEU A 351 0.17 -3.79 -17.70
N ILE A 352 -1.07 -3.88 -18.20
CA ILE A 352 -1.37 -4.36 -19.56
C ILE A 352 -0.84 -3.38 -20.62
N LEU A 353 -1.04 -2.08 -20.42
CA LEU A 353 -0.51 -1.05 -21.33
C LEU A 353 1.01 -1.03 -21.35
N GLU A 354 1.68 -1.25 -20.21
CA GLU A 354 3.13 -1.42 -20.16
C GLU A 354 3.58 -2.64 -20.98
N ARG A 355 2.92 -3.80 -20.81
CA ARG A 355 3.27 -5.04 -21.52
C ARG A 355 3.21 -4.90 -23.04
N TYR A 356 2.22 -4.16 -23.54
CA TYR A 356 1.98 -3.97 -24.98
C TYR A 356 2.32 -2.55 -25.45
N GLN A 357 3.18 -1.84 -24.71
CA GLN A 357 3.52 -0.45 -25.00
C GLN A 357 4.05 -0.31 -26.44
N GLY A 358 3.57 0.72 -27.13
CA GLY A 358 3.96 0.99 -28.52
C GLY A 358 3.20 0.16 -29.58
N ASN A 359 2.26 -0.70 -29.17
CA ASN A 359 1.45 -1.45 -30.13
C ASN A 359 0.40 -0.54 -30.80
N PRO A 360 0.35 -0.47 -32.15
CA PRO A 360 -0.60 0.38 -32.86
C PRO A 360 -2.07 0.06 -32.59
N ALA A 361 -2.41 -1.19 -32.26
CA ALA A 361 -3.78 -1.59 -31.96
C ALA A 361 -4.32 -1.02 -30.64
N LEU A 362 -3.41 -0.52 -29.78
CA LEU A 362 -3.76 0.17 -28.53
C LEU A 362 -3.71 1.69 -28.65
N MET A 363 -3.52 2.23 -29.86
CA MET A 363 -3.45 3.67 -30.13
C MET A 363 -4.61 4.11 -31.03
N PRO A 364 -5.28 5.24 -30.72
CA PRO A 364 -6.31 5.78 -31.60
C PRO A 364 -5.68 6.25 -32.92
N THR A 365 -6.31 5.93 -34.05
CA THR A 365 -5.83 6.36 -35.38
C THR A 365 -6.28 7.77 -35.75
N HIS A 366 -7.37 8.25 -35.15
CA HIS A 366 -7.94 9.59 -35.31
C HIS A 366 -8.86 9.89 -34.13
N GLN A 367 -9.23 11.16 -33.95
CA GLN A 367 -10.23 11.54 -32.94
C GLN A 367 -11.57 10.86 -33.23
N GLY A 368 -12.18 10.27 -32.21
CA GLY A 368 -13.39 9.44 -32.27
C GLY A 368 -13.12 7.94 -32.45
N ASP A 369 -11.87 7.53 -32.67
CA ASP A 369 -11.51 6.13 -32.80
C ASP A 369 -11.47 5.41 -31.43
N ARG A 370 -12.57 4.75 -31.10
CA ARG A 370 -12.69 3.92 -29.89
C ARG A 370 -12.28 2.46 -30.09
N SER A 371 -11.63 2.11 -31.21
CA SER A 371 -11.23 0.71 -31.46
C SER A 371 -10.26 0.14 -30.40
N PRO A 372 -9.27 0.89 -29.86
CA PRO A 372 -8.43 0.40 -28.77
C PRO A 372 -9.24 0.09 -27.49
N ILE A 373 -10.15 1.00 -27.14
CA ILE A 373 -11.04 0.86 -25.97
C ILE A 373 -11.92 -0.38 -26.13
N ASN A 374 -12.55 -0.55 -27.29
CA ASN A 374 -13.37 -1.72 -27.56
C ASN A 374 -12.57 -3.03 -27.53
N LEU A 375 -11.33 -3.04 -28.03
CA LEU A 375 -10.45 -4.20 -27.97
C LEU A 375 -10.16 -4.60 -26.52
N VAL A 376 -9.74 -3.65 -25.69
CA VAL A 376 -9.41 -3.87 -24.29
C VAL A 376 -10.64 -4.29 -23.48
N LYS A 377 -11.80 -3.67 -23.71
CA LYS A 377 -13.06 -4.03 -23.06
C LYS A 377 -13.57 -5.41 -23.46
N SER A 378 -13.41 -5.77 -24.74
CA SER A 378 -13.77 -7.10 -25.21
C SER A 378 -12.88 -8.17 -24.57
N ALA A 379 -11.57 -7.90 -24.48
CA ALA A 379 -10.64 -8.78 -23.79
C ALA A 379 -10.99 -8.94 -22.30
N LEU A 380 -11.39 -7.85 -21.63
CA LEU A 380 -11.84 -7.88 -20.24
C LEU A 380 -13.07 -8.79 -20.10
N ALA A 381 -14.09 -8.57 -20.93
CA ALA A 381 -15.33 -9.35 -20.87
C ALA A 381 -15.11 -10.87 -21.09
N GLU A 382 -14.11 -11.25 -21.88
CA GLU A 382 -13.78 -12.66 -22.19
C GLU A 382 -12.89 -13.33 -21.14
N SER A 383 -12.14 -12.54 -20.37
CA SER A 383 -11.16 -13.03 -19.39
C SER A 383 -11.67 -13.05 -17.95
N CYS A 384 -12.78 -12.35 -17.67
CA CYS A 384 -13.37 -12.36 -16.34
C CYS A 384 -13.75 -13.77 -15.87
N GLU A 385 -13.51 -14.05 -14.60
CA GLU A 385 -13.94 -15.29 -13.96
C GLU A 385 -15.44 -15.22 -13.62
N PRO A 386 -16.27 -16.16 -14.09
CA PRO A 386 -17.70 -16.09 -13.86
C PRO A 386 -18.01 -16.19 -12.36
N GLY A 387 -18.89 -15.31 -11.87
CA GLY A 387 -19.34 -15.36 -10.49
C GLY A 387 -20.16 -16.63 -10.19
N THR A 388 -20.30 -16.96 -8.91
CA THR A 388 -21.00 -18.18 -8.40
C THR A 388 -22.41 -18.39 -8.98
N PHE A 389 -23.07 -17.32 -9.42
CA PHE A 389 -24.44 -17.33 -9.95
C PHE A 389 -24.54 -16.91 -11.42
N GLN A 390 -23.43 -16.91 -12.15
CA GLN A 390 -23.32 -16.42 -13.51
C GLN A 390 -23.02 -17.55 -14.49
N ASN A 391 -23.72 -17.60 -15.61
CA ASN A 391 -23.32 -18.45 -16.72
C ASN A 391 -22.09 -17.85 -17.41
N GLN A 392 -21.11 -18.69 -17.74
CA GLN A 392 -19.89 -18.25 -18.39
C GLN A 392 -20.19 -17.46 -19.68
N GLY A 393 -19.63 -16.26 -19.80
CA GLY A 393 -19.77 -15.38 -20.96
C GLY A 393 -21.06 -14.59 -21.05
N GLU A 394 -22.02 -14.76 -20.12
CA GLU A 394 -23.22 -13.92 -20.05
C GLU A 394 -23.01 -12.76 -19.07
N HIS A 395 -23.44 -11.56 -19.44
CA HIS A 395 -23.40 -10.42 -18.54
C HIS A 395 -24.48 -10.52 -17.44
N HIS A 396 -24.12 -10.13 -16.21
CA HIS A 396 -25.06 -10.00 -15.10
C HIS A 396 -25.04 -8.58 -14.54
N LEU A 397 -26.23 -8.00 -14.29
CA LEU A 397 -26.40 -6.59 -13.85
C LEU A 397 -25.67 -6.21 -12.54
N ARG A 398 -25.17 -7.18 -11.78
CA ARG A 398 -24.36 -6.95 -10.57
C ARG A 398 -22.93 -7.49 -10.64
N TYR A 399 -22.70 -8.56 -11.39
CA TYR A 399 -21.38 -9.22 -11.46
C TYR A 399 -20.61 -8.77 -12.70
N GLY A 400 -21.23 -7.99 -13.60
CA GLY A 400 -20.65 -7.64 -14.89
C GLY A 400 -20.43 -8.88 -15.75
N TYR A 401 -19.26 -9.00 -16.36
CA TYR A 401 -18.81 -10.23 -17.02
C TYR A 401 -18.17 -11.23 -16.05
N GLY A 402 -17.96 -10.85 -14.79
CA GLY A 402 -17.34 -11.67 -13.76
C GLY A 402 -16.29 -10.90 -12.96
N SER A 403 -15.52 -11.63 -12.16
CA SER A 403 -14.41 -11.12 -11.36
C SER A 403 -13.19 -10.83 -12.22
N LEU A 404 -12.48 -9.75 -11.86
CA LEU A 404 -11.22 -9.34 -12.48
C LEU A 404 -10.16 -10.47 -12.41
N ASN A 405 -9.57 -10.79 -13.55
CA ASN A 405 -8.34 -11.57 -13.66
C ASN A 405 -7.39 -10.84 -14.63
N ALA A 406 -6.46 -10.06 -14.07
CA ALA A 406 -5.56 -9.18 -14.80
C ALA A 406 -4.61 -9.94 -15.72
N LYS A 407 -4.15 -11.13 -15.30
CA LYS A 407 -3.27 -11.98 -16.09
C LYS A 407 -3.99 -12.48 -17.35
N ASP A 408 -5.17 -13.06 -17.19
CA ASP A 408 -5.95 -13.57 -18.32
C ASP A 408 -6.47 -12.43 -19.20
N TRP A 409 -6.77 -11.26 -18.61
CA TRP A 409 -7.09 -10.04 -19.37
C TRP A 409 -5.90 -9.60 -20.24
N SER A 410 -4.70 -9.58 -19.67
CA SER A 410 -3.47 -9.28 -20.39
C SER A 410 -3.22 -10.25 -21.55
N ASP A 411 -3.43 -11.55 -21.33
CA ASP A 411 -3.26 -12.57 -22.37
C ASP A 411 -4.34 -12.44 -23.46
N ALA A 412 -5.60 -12.16 -23.10
CA ALA A 412 -6.69 -11.91 -24.03
C ALA A 412 -6.47 -10.67 -24.91
N VAL A 413 -5.90 -9.59 -24.35
CA VAL A 413 -5.46 -8.42 -25.12
C VAL A 413 -4.40 -8.82 -26.14
N GLY A 414 -3.40 -9.63 -25.75
CA GLY A 414 -2.37 -10.13 -26.65
C GLY A 414 -2.92 -10.93 -27.83
N VAL A 415 -3.90 -11.81 -27.57
CA VAL A 415 -4.59 -12.57 -28.62
C VAL A 415 -5.31 -11.62 -29.59
N ARG A 416 -6.01 -10.62 -29.08
CA ARG A 416 -6.76 -9.66 -29.93
C ARG A 416 -5.85 -8.77 -30.75
N ILE A 417 -4.75 -8.29 -30.17
CA ILE A 417 -3.70 -7.55 -30.88
C ILE A 417 -3.14 -8.38 -32.04
N SER A 418 -2.89 -9.68 -31.84
CA SER A 418 -2.34 -10.53 -32.89
C SER A 418 -3.29 -10.78 -34.08
N ASN A 419 -4.59 -10.55 -33.87
CA ASN A 419 -5.65 -10.74 -34.87
C ASN A 419 -6.11 -9.41 -35.52
N ALA A 420 -5.68 -8.27 -35.00
CA ALA A 420 -5.98 -6.92 -35.51
C ALA A 420 -4.94 -6.51 -36.57
#